data_AF-A0A7W1I5S6-F1
#
_entry.id   AF-A0A7W1I5S6-F1
#
_cell.length_a   1.000
_cell.length_b   1.000
_cell.length_c   1.000
_cell.angle_alpha   90.00
_cell.angle_beta   90.00
_cell.angle_gamma   90.00
#
_symmetry.space_group_name_H-M   'P 1'
#
loop_
_entity.id
_entity.type
_entity.pdbx_description
1 polymer ?
#
loop_
_entity_poly.entity_id
_entity_poly.type
_entity_poly.pdbx_seq_one_letter_code
_entity_poly.pdbx_strand_id
1 'polypeptide(L)'
;MGRAIADVRAAYRRLHDRHELVLQPDGETIRMAHPFSGVPTAFAVTAGGRRYWANCAWDTLGIAAALRVDATIDAVHADDGTAARLRVIDGQIDGDGQVIHFRQPWRHWYDDYIFT
;
A
#
# COMPACT_ATOMS: atom_id res chain seq x y z
N MET A 1 -0.38 -18.84 -17.65
CA MET A 1 -1.54 -19.07 -16.77
C MET A 1 -2.79 -19.02 -17.64
N GLY A 2 -3.49 -20.14 -17.82
CA GLY A 2 -4.52 -20.31 -18.87
C GLY A 2 -5.96 -20.37 -18.34
N ARG A 3 -6.38 -19.41 -17.51
CA ARG A 3 -7.78 -19.30 -17.08
C ARG A 3 -8.56 -18.36 -17.99
N ALA A 4 -9.87 -18.58 -18.12
CA ALA A 4 -10.72 -17.65 -18.84
C ALA A 4 -10.78 -16.29 -18.11
N ILE A 5 -10.87 -15.19 -18.86
CA ILE A 5 -10.94 -13.82 -18.29
C ILE A 5 -12.13 -13.69 -17.32
N ALA A 6 -13.25 -14.34 -17.64
CA ALA A 6 -14.44 -14.36 -16.77
C ALA A 6 -14.14 -14.95 -15.38
N ASP A 7 -13.35 -16.03 -15.30
CA ASP A 7 -12.98 -16.67 -14.04
C ASP A 7 -12.10 -15.76 -13.18
N VAL A 8 -11.17 -15.03 -13.83
CA VAL A 8 -10.29 -14.07 -13.15
C VAL A 8 -11.10 -12.91 -12.58
N ARG A 9 -12.01 -12.33 -13.37
CA ARG A 9 -12.91 -11.26 -12.90
C ARG A 9 -13.79 -11.71 -11.74
N ALA A 10 -14.34 -12.93 -11.82
CA ALA A 10 -15.13 -13.49 -10.72
C ALA A 10 -14.29 -13.70 -9.45
N ALA A 11 -13.02 -14.09 -9.59
CA ALA A 11 -12.11 -14.18 -8.46
C ALA A 11 -11.82 -12.81 -7.83
N TYR A 12 -11.56 -11.78 -8.64
CA TYR A 12 -11.30 -10.42 -8.15
C TYR A 12 -12.48 -9.85 -7.36
N ARG A 13 -13.72 -10.08 -7.82
CA ARG A 13 -14.92 -9.69 -7.07
C ARG A 13 -15.01 -10.40 -5.72
N ARG A 14 -14.76 -11.72 -5.68
CA ARG A 14 -14.76 -12.45 -4.40
C ARG A 14 -13.69 -11.93 -3.42
N LEU A 15 -12.50 -11.58 -3.92
CA LEU A 15 -11.44 -10.98 -3.09
C LEU A 15 -11.87 -9.59 -2.60
N HIS A 16 -12.56 -8.83 -3.44
CA HIS A 16 -13.12 -7.53 -3.09
C HIS A 16 -14.18 -7.62 -1.99
N ASP A 17 -15.16 -8.50 -2.14
CA ASP A 17 -16.24 -8.71 -1.17
C ASP A 17 -15.73 -9.19 0.19
N ARG A 18 -14.53 -9.80 0.21
CA ARG A 18 -13.82 -10.26 1.41
C ARG A 18 -12.83 -9.25 1.97
N HIS A 19 -12.76 -8.04 1.37
CA HIS A 19 -11.83 -6.98 1.73
C HIS A 19 -10.34 -7.37 1.62
N GLU A 20 -10.01 -8.36 0.78
CA GLU A 20 -8.63 -8.79 0.49
C GLU A 20 -7.96 -7.92 -0.58
N LEU A 21 -8.77 -7.29 -1.45
CA LEU A 21 -8.36 -6.22 -2.36
C LEU A 21 -9.52 -5.22 -2.54
N VAL A 22 -9.25 -4.05 -3.08
CA VAL A 22 -10.26 -3.06 -3.43
C VAL A 22 -10.25 -2.86 -4.93
N LEU A 23 -11.41 -3.02 -5.57
CA LEU A 23 -11.60 -2.67 -6.96
C LEU A 23 -12.03 -1.20 -7.08
N GLN A 24 -11.70 -0.59 -8.21
CA GLN A 24 -12.25 0.69 -8.63
C GLN A 24 -13.75 0.54 -8.94
N PRO A 25 -14.50 1.65 -9.07
CA PRO A 25 -15.91 1.61 -9.43
C PRO A 25 -16.23 0.91 -10.75
N ASP A 26 -15.24 0.73 -11.63
CA ASP A 26 -15.38 -0.07 -12.86
C ASP A 26 -15.53 -1.58 -12.61
N GLY A 27 -15.28 -2.03 -11.37
CA GLY A 27 -15.39 -3.44 -10.97
C GLY A 27 -14.33 -4.35 -11.59
N GLU A 28 -13.26 -3.79 -12.15
CA GLU A 28 -12.21 -4.55 -12.86
C GLU A 28 -10.80 -4.13 -12.46
N THR A 29 -10.53 -2.83 -12.33
CA THR A 29 -9.18 -2.34 -12.00
C THR A 29 -8.95 -2.34 -10.49
N ILE A 30 -7.75 -2.72 -10.06
CA ILE A 30 -7.41 -2.77 -8.64
C ILE A 30 -7.11 -1.35 -8.18
N ARG A 31 -7.88 -0.85 -7.21
CA ARG A 31 -7.59 0.38 -6.47
C ARG A 31 -6.54 0.14 -5.40
N MET A 32 -6.64 -0.99 -4.69
CA MET A 32 -5.78 -1.31 -3.56
C MET A 32 -5.60 -2.82 -3.46
N ALA A 33 -4.38 -3.26 -3.27
CA ALA A 33 -4.07 -4.64 -2.90
C ALA A 33 -2.91 -4.58 -1.93
N HIS A 34 -3.21 -4.52 -0.62
CA HIS A 34 -2.22 -4.25 0.40
C HIS A 34 -0.98 -5.14 0.23
N PRO A 35 0.23 -4.56 0.33
CA PRO A 35 0.53 -3.18 0.72
C PRO A 35 0.53 -2.15 -0.43
N PHE A 36 0.13 -2.54 -1.65
CA PHE A 36 0.22 -1.72 -2.84
C PHE A 36 -1.04 -0.89 -3.09
N SER A 37 -0.83 0.31 -3.61
CA SER A 37 -1.87 1.16 -4.20
C SER A 37 -1.86 1.05 -5.72
N GLY A 38 -3.06 0.95 -6.31
CA GLY A 38 -3.26 0.98 -7.76
C GLY A 38 -3.27 2.40 -8.34
N VAL A 39 -3.18 3.43 -7.49
CA VAL A 39 -3.12 4.84 -7.91
C VAL A 39 -1.94 5.57 -7.25
N PRO A 40 -1.49 6.70 -7.82
CA PRO A 40 -0.51 7.55 -7.15
C PRO A 40 -1.02 8.09 -5.80
N THR A 41 -0.13 8.11 -4.80
CA THR A 41 -0.40 8.63 -3.46
C THR A 41 0.76 9.52 -3.02
N ALA A 42 0.72 10.07 -1.80
CA ALA A 42 1.90 10.75 -1.24
C ALA A 42 2.98 9.77 -0.77
N PHE A 43 2.74 8.45 -0.81
CA PHE A 43 3.60 7.42 -0.25
C PHE A 43 4.24 6.59 -1.37
N ALA A 44 5.43 6.98 -1.79
CA ALA A 44 6.13 6.34 -2.89
C ALA A 44 7.25 5.43 -2.39
N VAL A 45 7.37 4.24 -2.97
CA VAL A 45 8.40 3.26 -2.60
C VAL A 45 9.20 2.89 -3.83
N THR A 46 10.50 3.12 -3.80
CA THR A 46 11.43 2.64 -4.83
C THR A 46 12.10 1.37 -4.32
N ALA A 47 11.80 0.23 -4.95
CA ALA A 47 12.23 -1.10 -4.53
C ALA A 47 12.49 -1.99 -5.75
N GLY A 48 13.60 -2.73 -5.76
CA GLY A 48 13.93 -3.66 -6.86
C GLY A 48 13.98 -3.00 -8.24
N GLY A 49 14.45 -1.75 -8.32
CA GLY A 49 14.54 -0.98 -9.57
C GLY A 49 13.20 -0.46 -10.12
N ARG A 50 12.12 -0.54 -9.35
CA ARG A 50 10.78 -0.03 -9.73
C ARG A 50 10.25 0.91 -8.67
N ARG A 51 9.34 1.79 -9.07
CA ARG A 51 8.59 2.67 -8.17
C ARG A 51 7.16 2.15 -8.02
N TYR A 52 6.71 2.05 -6.78
CA TYR A 52 5.39 1.64 -6.36
C TYR A 52 4.74 2.76 -5.52
N TRP A 53 3.43 2.68 -5.35
CA TRP A 53 2.68 3.54 -4.44
C TRP A 53 2.10 2.69 -3.32
N ALA A 54 2.15 3.20 -2.09
CA ALA A 54 1.51 2.61 -0.92
C ALA A 54 0.23 3.39 -0.57
N ASN A 55 -0.68 2.79 0.19
CA ASN A 55 -1.92 3.48 0.58
C ASN A 55 -1.70 4.43 1.76
N CYS A 56 -0.84 4.03 2.70
CA CYS A 56 -0.50 4.82 3.88
C CYS A 56 0.98 4.67 4.24
N ALA A 57 1.44 5.40 5.26
CA ALA A 57 2.83 5.33 5.73
C ALA A 57 3.24 3.91 6.18
N TRP A 58 2.35 3.16 6.83
CA TRP A 58 2.63 1.78 7.24
C TRP A 58 2.82 0.83 6.07
N ASP A 59 1.97 0.93 5.05
CA ASP A 59 2.04 0.10 3.84
C ASP A 59 3.37 0.28 3.08
N THR A 60 4.03 1.44 3.20
CA THR A 60 5.35 1.63 2.58
C THR A 60 6.39 0.61 3.07
N LEU A 61 6.36 0.28 4.36
CA LEU A 61 7.21 -0.74 4.97
C LEU A 61 6.78 -2.14 4.51
N GLY A 62 5.47 -2.35 4.37
CA GLY A 62 4.90 -3.58 3.85
C GLY A 62 5.40 -3.92 2.44
N ILE A 63 5.56 -2.93 1.56
CA ILE A 63 6.06 -3.16 0.18
C ILE A 63 7.49 -3.71 0.22
N ALA A 64 8.38 -3.11 1.01
CA ALA A 64 9.76 -3.59 1.16
C ALA A 64 9.79 -5.04 1.68
N ALA A 65 9.00 -5.32 2.71
CA ALA A 65 8.88 -6.66 3.30
C ALA A 65 8.31 -7.70 2.32
N ALA A 66 7.27 -7.33 1.56
CA ALA A 66 6.61 -8.22 0.60
C ALA A 66 7.54 -8.60 -0.57
N LEU A 67 8.31 -7.64 -1.06
CA LEU A 67 9.26 -7.86 -2.16
C LEU A 67 10.60 -8.45 -1.69
N ARG A 68 10.89 -8.41 -0.39
CA ARG A 68 12.15 -8.88 0.22
C ARG A 68 13.38 -8.24 -0.42
N VAL A 69 13.30 -6.92 -0.59
CA VAL A 69 14.38 -6.08 -1.13
C VAL A 69 14.48 -4.80 -0.33
N ASP A 70 15.65 -4.18 -0.39
CA ASP A 70 15.84 -2.83 0.11
C ASP A 70 14.95 -1.81 -0.62
N ALA A 71 14.58 -0.76 0.10
CA ALA A 71 13.68 0.25 -0.42
C ALA A 71 14.04 1.66 0.07
N THR A 72 13.81 2.63 -0.79
CA THR A 72 13.75 4.06 -0.42
C THR A 72 12.31 4.51 -0.48
N ILE A 73 11.84 5.11 0.60
CA ILE A 73 10.47 5.59 0.78
C ILE A 73 10.50 7.12 0.74
N ASP A 74 9.71 7.71 -0.15
CA ASP A 74 9.42 9.14 -0.17
C ASP A 74 7.97 9.33 0.31
N ALA A 75 7.79 10.18 1.32
CA ALA A 75 6.49 10.50 1.89
C ALA A 75 6.38 12.00 2.19
N VAL A 76 5.23 12.42 2.71
CA VAL A 76 5.02 13.75 3.29
C VAL A 76 4.46 13.60 4.70
N HIS A 77 4.86 14.46 5.62
CA HIS A 77 4.25 14.51 6.95
C HIS A 77 2.82 15.05 6.83
N ALA A 78 1.91 14.45 7.59
CA ALA A 78 0.49 14.78 7.50
C ALA A 78 0.10 16.10 8.19
N ASP A 79 0.95 16.61 9.09
CA ASP A 79 0.74 17.83 9.87
C ASP A 79 1.16 19.10 9.13
N ASP A 80 2.30 19.07 8.44
CA ASP A 80 2.87 20.25 7.77
C ASP A 80 3.15 20.07 6.26
N GLY A 81 2.99 18.86 5.73
CA GLY A 81 3.22 18.55 4.31
C GLY A 81 4.70 18.54 3.90
N THR A 82 5.64 18.66 4.84
CA THR A 82 7.07 18.60 4.55
C THR A 82 7.49 17.21 4.10
N ALA A 83 8.54 17.14 3.29
CA ALA A 83 9.02 15.87 2.75
C ALA A 83 9.61 15.00 3.87
N ALA A 84 9.23 13.73 3.88
CA ALA A 84 9.79 12.68 4.72
C ALA A 84 10.48 11.64 3.83
N ARG A 85 11.62 11.13 4.28
CA ARG A 85 12.33 10.05 3.58
C ARG A 85 12.81 9.00 4.59
N LEU A 86 12.57 7.74 4.25
CA LEU A 86 13.00 6.58 5.03
C LEU A 86 13.72 5.60 4.12
N ARG A 87 14.63 4.79 4.68
CA ARG A 87 15.24 3.66 3.98
C ARG A 87 14.98 2.37 4.75
N VAL A 88 14.81 1.28 4.00
CA VAL A 88 14.85 -0.08 4.52
C VAL A 88 16.06 -0.77 3.91
N ILE A 89 16.98 -1.23 4.75
CA ILE A 89 18.25 -1.86 4.37
C ILE A 89 18.36 -3.17 5.17
N ASP A 90 18.56 -4.29 4.48
CA ASP A 90 18.66 -5.63 5.10
C ASP A 90 17.48 -5.93 6.04
N GLY A 91 16.28 -5.45 5.67
CA GLY A 91 15.06 -5.62 6.44
C GLY A 91 14.97 -4.77 7.71
N GLN A 92 15.89 -3.84 7.94
CA GLN A 92 15.87 -2.88 9.04
C GLN A 92 15.55 -1.47 8.54
N ILE A 93 14.86 -0.69 9.36
CA ILE A 93 14.66 0.73 9.09
C ILE A 93 15.97 1.46 9.37
N ASP A 94 16.44 2.21 8.39
CA ASP A 94 17.63 3.05 8.49
C ASP A 94 17.19 4.52 8.62
N GLY A 95 17.00 4.94 9.87
CA GLY A 95 16.55 6.27 10.28
C GLY A 95 15.85 6.22 11.64
N ASP A 96 15.78 7.37 12.32
CA ASP A 96 15.12 7.55 13.61
C ASP A 96 14.11 8.71 13.59
N GLY A 97 13.28 8.79 14.64
CA GLY A 97 12.39 9.94 14.89
C GLY A 97 11.10 10.01 14.06
N GLN A 98 10.86 9.10 13.11
CA GLN A 98 9.63 9.05 12.33
C GLN A 98 8.50 8.35 13.09
N VAL A 99 7.29 8.91 13.03
CA VAL A 99 6.10 8.37 13.71
C VAL A 99 5.00 8.11 12.69
N ILE A 100 4.42 6.91 12.73
CA ILE A 100 3.23 6.56 11.96
C ILE A 100 2.01 6.71 12.85
N HIS A 101 1.09 7.60 12.49
CA HIS A 101 -0.17 7.78 13.18
C HIS A 101 -1.24 6.87 12.56
N PHE A 102 -1.88 6.03 13.38
CA PHE A 102 -3.05 5.24 12.98
C PHE A 102 -4.32 5.92 13.45
N ARG A 103 -5.09 6.48 12.51
CA ARG A 103 -6.27 7.32 12.83
C ARG A 103 -7.38 6.54 13.51
N GLN A 104 -7.50 5.26 13.21
CA GLN A 104 -8.53 4.39 13.77
C GLN A 104 -7.89 3.18 14.47
N PRO A 105 -8.49 2.70 15.57
CA PRO A 105 -8.11 1.42 16.13
C PRO A 105 -8.24 0.31 15.09
N TRP A 106 -7.33 -0.65 15.12
CA TRP A 106 -7.29 -1.75 14.14
C TRP A 106 -8.63 -2.53 14.02
N ARG A 107 -9.42 -2.58 15.11
CA ARG A 107 -10.75 -3.20 15.13
C ARG A 107 -11.76 -2.53 14.19
N HIS A 108 -11.54 -1.28 13.84
CA HIS A 108 -12.39 -0.46 12.98
C HIS A 108 -11.77 -0.22 11.60
N TRP A 109 -10.67 -0.89 11.28
CA TRP A 109 -9.95 -0.68 10.01
C TRP A 109 -10.84 -0.89 8.78
N TYR A 110 -11.84 -1.76 8.90
CA TYR A 110 -12.81 -2.04 7.84
C TYR A 110 -13.98 -1.04 7.74
N ASP A 111 -14.11 -0.15 8.72
CA ASP A 111 -15.22 0.82 8.78
C ASP A 111 -14.98 2.01 7.84
N ASP A 112 -13.72 2.31 7.48
CA ASP A 112 -13.36 3.46 6.65
C ASP A 112 -12.18 3.18 5.69
N TYR A 113 -12.42 2.27 4.74
CA TYR A 113 -11.42 1.69 3.83
C TYR A 113 -10.73 2.66 2.85
N ILE A 114 -11.24 3.88 2.70
CA ILE A 114 -10.79 4.83 1.65
C ILE A 114 -9.95 5.99 2.23
N PHE A 115 -9.96 6.19 3.56
CA PHE A 115 -9.33 7.36 4.21
C PHE A 115 -8.22 7.03 5.25
N THR A 116 -7.75 5.78 5.28
CA THR A 116 -6.51 5.39 6.00
C THR A 116 -5.25 5.69 5.23
#